data_AF-A0A1P8U6F9-F1
#
_entry.id   AF-A0A1P8U6F9-F1
#
_cell.length_a   1.000
_cell.length_b   1.000
_cell.length_c   1.000
_cell.angle_alpha   90.00
_cell.angle_beta   90.00
_cell.angle_gamma   90.00
#
_symmetry.space_group_name_H-M   'P 1'
#
loop_
_entity.id
_entity.type
_entity.pdbx_description
1 polymer ?
#
loop_
_entity_poly.entity_id
_entity_poly.type
_entity_poly.pdbx_seq_one_letter_code
_entity_poly.pdbx_strand_id
1 'polypeptide(L)'
;MPSDPSAVAGARAELLRVATSPQTWDEPLRTLPRGTAARPAAVLILFGVLDALPSAHEAQDAAVSRDLDVLLLARATTLRSHPGQVAFPGGRLDPGDDGPVGAALREATEETGLDPAGVEVLGTLDEVPLEFSGHLVTPVLGWWRHPSPVRVVDVAESADVFRAPVADLLHPQNRGVTVMRRGGQEWRGPALEVHGHLVWGFTALLLDALFDRLGWTEPWDRTREIALPA
;
A
#
# COMPACT_ATOMS: atom_id res chain seq x y z
N MET A 1 -14.89 8.65 -19.07
CA MET A 1 -14.72 10.11 -18.93
C MET A 1 -13.43 10.31 -18.14
N PRO A 2 -12.49 11.14 -18.60
CA PRO A 2 -11.33 11.50 -17.77
C PRO A 2 -11.83 12.11 -16.45
N SER A 3 -11.12 11.89 -15.35
CA SER A 3 -11.46 12.44 -14.04
C SER A 3 -11.45 13.97 -14.03
N ASP A 4 -12.15 14.53 -13.06
CA ASP A 4 -12.09 15.95 -12.75
C ASP A 4 -10.67 16.32 -12.27
N PRO A 5 -9.95 17.23 -12.96
CA PRO A 5 -8.62 17.67 -12.54
C PRO A 5 -8.58 18.24 -11.11
N SER A 6 -9.71 18.74 -10.59
CA SER A 6 -9.81 19.25 -9.22
C SER A 6 -9.79 18.12 -8.17
N ALA A 7 -10.38 16.97 -8.47
CA ALA A 7 -10.37 15.80 -7.59
C ALA A 7 -8.95 15.21 -7.47
N VAL A 8 -8.24 15.08 -8.59
CA VAL A 8 -6.84 14.64 -8.64
C VAL A 8 -5.92 15.59 -7.85
N ALA A 9 -6.12 16.90 -8.00
CA ALA A 9 -5.40 17.90 -7.22
C ALA A 9 -5.73 17.81 -5.71
N GLY A 10 -6.96 17.43 -5.37
CA GLY A 10 -7.42 17.18 -4.00
C GLY A 10 -6.66 16.03 -3.34
N ALA A 11 -6.64 14.84 -3.97
CA ALA A 11 -5.96 13.66 -3.40
C ALA A 11 -4.48 13.92 -3.11
N ARG A 12 -3.76 14.50 -4.08
CA ARG A 12 -2.33 14.83 -3.90
C ARG A 12 -2.13 15.82 -2.75
N ALA A 13 -2.98 16.85 -2.64
CA ALA A 13 -2.87 17.85 -1.58
C ALA A 13 -3.10 17.24 -0.19
N GLU A 14 -4.03 16.31 -0.06
CA GLU A 14 -4.32 15.61 1.20
C GLU A 14 -3.19 14.65 1.60
N LEU A 15 -2.65 13.89 0.65
CA LEU A 15 -1.47 13.06 0.86
C LEU A 15 -0.26 13.89 1.32
N LEU A 16 -0.02 15.03 0.68
CA LEU A 16 1.05 15.96 1.09
C LEU A 16 0.83 16.48 2.50
N ARG A 17 -0.41 16.89 2.83
CA ARG A 17 -0.76 17.36 4.18
C ARG A 17 -0.51 16.29 5.24
N VAL A 18 -0.84 15.02 4.96
CA VAL A 18 -0.55 13.90 5.87
C VAL A 18 0.96 13.70 6.02
N ALA A 19 1.72 13.75 4.92
CA ALA A 19 3.17 13.58 4.92
C ALA A 19 3.92 14.68 5.69
N THR A 20 3.41 15.92 5.69
CA THR A 20 4.10 17.08 6.29
C THR A 20 3.63 17.45 7.71
N SER A 21 2.58 16.80 8.22
CA SER A 21 2.07 17.04 9.57
C SER A 21 2.80 16.18 10.60
N PRO A 22 2.87 16.55 11.90
CA PRO A 22 3.33 15.64 12.94
C PRO A 22 2.54 14.33 12.88
N GLN A 23 3.25 13.22 12.96
CA GLN A 23 2.67 11.91 12.72
C GLN A 23 2.71 11.09 13.99
N THR A 24 1.63 10.37 14.21
CA THR A 24 1.52 9.22 15.08
C THR A 24 0.39 8.42 14.51
N TRP A 25 0.63 7.15 14.19
CA TRP A 25 -0.45 6.29 13.73
C TRP A 25 -1.52 6.13 14.82
N ASP A 26 -2.76 5.90 14.40
CA ASP A 26 -3.80 5.42 15.30
C ASP A 26 -3.66 3.91 15.54
N GLU A 27 -4.52 3.38 16.40
CA GLU A 27 -4.62 1.93 16.58
C GLU A 27 -5.19 1.27 15.30
N PRO A 28 -4.68 0.07 14.93
CA PRO A 28 -3.78 -0.78 15.72
C PRO A 28 -2.28 -0.51 15.52
N LEU A 29 -1.88 0.27 14.51
CA LEU A 29 -0.47 0.43 14.13
C LEU A 29 0.39 1.00 15.26
N ARG A 30 -0.15 1.94 16.04
CA ARG A 30 0.55 2.56 17.18
C ARG A 30 1.02 1.57 18.24
N THR A 31 0.24 0.52 18.47
CA THR A 31 0.43 -0.41 19.58
C THR A 31 1.11 -1.71 19.15
N LEU A 32 1.52 -1.80 17.87
CA LEU A 32 2.26 -2.96 17.39
C LEU A 32 3.59 -3.11 18.15
N PRO A 33 3.92 -4.33 18.59
CA PRO A 33 5.14 -4.59 19.36
C PRO A 33 6.39 -4.26 18.55
N ARG A 34 7.32 -3.52 19.17
CA ARG A 34 8.63 -3.21 18.61
C ARG A 34 9.64 -4.24 19.07
N GLY A 35 10.14 -5.06 18.14
CA GLY A 35 11.26 -5.96 18.41
C GLY A 35 12.55 -5.17 18.70
N THR A 36 13.37 -5.64 19.64
CA THR A 36 14.60 -4.97 20.08
C THR A 36 15.73 -4.98 19.04
N ALA A 37 15.60 -5.75 17.97
CA ALA A 37 16.60 -5.91 16.91
C ALA A 37 15.97 -5.80 15.50
N ALA A 38 14.93 -5.00 15.36
CA ALA A 38 14.24 -4.81 14.08
C ALA A 38 15.18 -4.18 13.04
N ARG A 39 15.20 -4.73 11.83
CA ARG A 39 16.01 -4.24 10.71
C ARG A 39 15.28 -3.10 9.99
N PRO A 40 15.93 -1.97 9.70
CA PRO A 40 15.30 -0.90 8.92
C PRO A 40 14.88 -1.40 7.55
N ALA A 41 13.66 -1.05 7.15
CA ALA A 41 13.11 -1.30 5.83
C ALA A 41 12.28 -0.09 5.40
N ALA A 42 12.03 0.04 4.11
CA ALA A 42 11.18 1.09 3.57
C ALA A 42 10.28 0.53 2.47
N VAL A 43 9.07 1.08 2.37
CA VAL A 43 8.10 0.73 1.32
C VAL A 43 7.59 1.99 0.64
N LEU A 44 7.39 1.93 -0.67
CA LEU A 44 6.85 3.02 -1.46
C LEU A 44 5.34 2.87 -1.60
N ILE A 45 4.57 3.79 -1.00
CA ILE A 45 3.14 3.94 -1.24
C ILE A 45 2.98 5.02 -2.33
N LEU A 46 3.04 4.59 -3.59
CA LEU A 46 2.99 5.49 -4.75
C LEU A 46 1.56 5.62 -5.27
N PHE A 47 1.02 6.83 -5.19
CA PHE A 47 -0.27 7.18 -5.78
C PHE A 47 -0.09 7.83 -7.17
N GLY A 48 -1.10 7.69 -8.02
CA GLY A 48 -1.12 8.33 -9.34
C GLY A 48 -2.51 8.38 -9.94
N VAL A 49 -2.57 8.69 -11.24
CA VAL A 49 -3.80 8.69 -12.02
C VAL A 49 -3.75 7.58 -13.07
N LEU A 50 -4.77 6.73 -13.09
CA LEU A 50 -4.92 5.61 -14.02
C LEU A 50 -5.12 6.13 -15.43
N ASP A 51 -4.42 5.47 -16.35
CA ASP A 51 -4.39 5.73 -17.77
C ASP A 51 -5.23 4.72 -18.58
N ALA A 52 -5.68 3.63 -17.96
CA ALA A 52 -6.36 2.52 -18.64
C ALA A 52 -7.87 2.42 -18.32
N LEU A 53 -8.22 1.95 -17.12
CA LEU A 53 -9.60 1.65 -16.73
C LEU A 53 -9.89 2.28 -15.36
N PRO A 54 -10.69 3.36 -15.30
CA PRO A 54 -11.11 3.90 -14.02
C PRO A 54 -12.03 2.90 -13.31
N SER A 55 -12.05 2.97 -11.99
CA SER A 55 -12.99 2.26 -11.12
C SER A 55 -14.43 2.45 -11.61
N ALA A 56 -15.25 1.40 -11.48
CA ALA A 56 -16.69 1.50 -11.67
C ALA A 56 -17.42 2.10 -10.45
N HIS A 57 -16.76 2.12 -9.29
CA HIS A 57 -17.24 2.75 -8.07
C HIS A 57 -16.96 4.25 -8.09
N GLU A 58 -17.88 5.02 -7.53
CA GLU A 58 -17.68 6.43 -7.23
C GLU A 58 -17.48 6.55 -5.72
N ALA A 59 -16.24 6.87 -5.32
CA ALA A 59 -15.91 7.02 -3.92
C ALA A 59 -16.71 8.17 -3.30
N GLN A 60 -17.04 8.04 -2.01
CA GLN A 60 -17.80 9.06 -1.29
C GLN A 60 -17.02 10.37 -1.10
N ASP A 61 -15.70 10.28 -0.94
CA ASP A 61 -14.82 11.44 -0.81
C ASP A 61 -14.47 12.02 -2.18
N ALA A 62 -14.65 13.33 -2.35
CA ALA A 62 -14.39 14.04 -3.60
C ALA A 62 -12.90 14.07 -4.01
N ALA A 63 -11.98 13.87 -3.06
CA ALA A 63 -10.55 13.74 -3.35
C ALA A 63 -10.21 12.40 -4.00
N VAL A 64 -11.07 11.38 -3.89
CA VAL A 64 -10.86 10.07 -4.50
C VAL A 64 -11.59 10.01 -5.85
N SER A 65 -10.89 10.42 -6.91
CA SER A 65 -11.38 10.22 -8.27
C SER A 65 -11.40 8.74 -8.65
N ARG A 66 -12.24 8.39 -9.65
CA ARG A 66 -12.36 7.02 -10.16
C ARG A 66 -11.06 6.46 -10.76
N ASP A 67 -10.12 7.33 -11.10
CA ASP A 67 -8.81 6.97 -11.64
C ASP A 67 -7.68 7.23 -10.66
N LEU A 68 -7.92 7.63 -9.41
CA LEU A 68 -6.88 7.62 -8.40
C LEU A 68 -6.45 6.17 -8.16
N ASP A 69 -5.15 5.88 -8.24
CA ASP A 69 -4.60 4.55 -7.97
C ASP A 69 -3.44 4.56 -6.98
N VAL A 70 -3.10 3.34 -6.55
CA VAL A 70 -1.88 3.02 -5.82
C VAL A 70 -1.14 1.85 -6.48
N LEU A 71 0.18 1.95 -6.59
CA LEU A 71 1.04 0.90 -7.14
C LEU A 71 1.24 -0.24 -6.13
N LEU A 72 1.00 -1.47 -6.57
CA LEU A 72 1.16 -2.69 -5.80
C LEU A 72 1.83 -3.78 -6.63
N LEU A 73 2.37 -4.79 -5.96
CA LEU A 73 2.87 -6.01 -6.58
C LEU A 73 2.37 -7.24 -5.82
N ALA A 74 2.21 -8.35 -6.53
CA ALA A 74 1.92 -9.64 -5.94
C ALA A 74 3.15 -10.54 -6.02
N ARG A 75 3.57 -11.09 -4.88
CA ARG A 75 4.71 -12.01 -4.80
C ARG A 75 4.46 -13.28 -5.60
N ALA A 76 5.52 -13.87 -6.16
CA ALA A 76 5.42 -15.13 -6.90
C ALA A 76 4.80 -16.24 -6.02
N THR A 77 3.85 -16.98 -6.59
CA THR A 77 3.14 -18.05 -5.88
C THR A 77 4.01 -19.27 -5.58
N THR A 78 5.17 -19.35 -6.22
CA THR A 78 6.18 -20.41 -6.05
C THR A 78 7.08 -20.20 -4.83
N LEU A 79 7.01 -19.04 -4.17
CA LEU A 79 7.86 -18.73 -3.03
C LEU A 79 7.45 -19.52 -1.78
N ARG A 80 8.47 -19.95 -1.01
CA ARG A 80 8.27 -20.68 0.25
C ARG A 80 7.63 -19.84 1.35
N SER A 81 7.64 -18.53 1.21
CA SER A 81 7.13 -17.59 2.22
C SER A 81 6.34 -16.49 1.53
N HIS A 82 5.14 -16.24 2.04
CA HIS A 82 4.22 -15.22 1.55
C HIS A 82 3.87 -15.35 0.04
N PRO A 83 3.57 -16.56 -0.47
CA PRO A 83 3.23 -16.74 -1.89
C PRO A 83 1.95 -15.96 -2.23
N GLY A 84 1.95 -15.24 -3.35
CA GLY A 84 0.79 -14.47 -3.82
C GLY A 84 0.40 -13.27 -2.94
N GLN A 85 1.14 -12.98 -1.86
CA GLN A 85 0.81 -11.86 -1.00
C GLN A 85 1.06 -10.54 -1.73
N VAL A 86 0.05 -9.66 -1.71
CA VAL A 86 0.17 -8.31 -2.26
C VAL A 86 0.98 -7.43 -1.30
N ALA A 87 1.90 -6.66 -1.85
CA ALA A 87 2.77 -5.74 -1.13
C ALA A 87 2.90 -4.40 -1.87
N PHE A 88 3.37 -3.40 -1.14
CA PHE A 88 4.02 -2.25 -1.76
C PHE A 88 5.41 -2.65 -2.23
N PRO A 89 5.94 -2.03 -3.30
CA PRO A 89 7.35 -2.16 -3.62
C PRO A 89 8.21 -1.65 -2.46
N GLY A 90 9.28 -2.37 -2.13
CA GLY A 90 10.09 -2.03 -0.97
C GLY A 90 10.86 -3.18 -0.35
N GLY A 91 11.81 -2.82 0.50
CA GLY A 91 12.79 -3.76 1.00
C GLY A 91 13.62 -3.18 2.14
N ARG A 92 14.72 -3.88 2.43
CA ARG A 92 15.65 -3.47 3.49
C ARG A 92 16.46 -2.27 3.03
N LEU A 93 16.85 -1.44 3.99
CA LEU A 93 17.85 -0.41 3.71
C LEU A 93 19.21 -1.08 3.53
N ASP A 94 19.87 -0.74 2.43
CA ASP A 94 21.24 -1.13 2.13
C ASP A 94 22.22 -0.02 2.54
N PRO A 95 23.51 -0.34 2.81
CA PRO A 95 24.50 0.64 3.24
C PRO A 95 24.73 1.81 2.26
N GLY A 96 24.36 1.65 0.99
CA GLY A 96 24.47 2.68 -0.04
C GLY A 96 23.23 3.54 -0.21
N ASP A 97 22.12 3.23 0.46
CA ASP A 97 20.88 3.98 0.35
C ASP A 97 20.99 5.32 1.09
N ASP A 98 20.47 6.39 0.47
CA ASP A 98 20.31 7.71 1.09
C ASP A 98 19.08 7.74 2.01
N GLY A 99 19.07 6.83 2.99
CA GLY A 99 17.97 6.62 3.92
C GLY A 99 16.74 5.91 3.31
N PRO A 100 15.60 5.94 4.02
CA PRO A 100 14.41 5.18 3.65
C PRO A 100 13.83 5.54 2.27
N VAL A 101 13.93 6.81 1.88
CA VAL A 101 13.43 7.27 0.56
C VAL A 101 14.25 6.66 -0.57
N GLY A 102 15.58 6.66 -0.45
CA GLY A 102 16.47 6.03 -1.43
C GLY A 102 16.20 4.53 -1.57
N ALA A 103 16.08 3.83 -0.43
CA ALA A 103 15.76 2.40 -0.41
C ALA A 103 14.42 2.10 -1.10
N ALA A 104 13.35 2.80 -0.74
CA ALA A 104 12.03 2.57 -1.31
C ALA A 104 11.98 2.81 -2.84
N LEU A 105 12.68 3.85 -3.34
CA LEU A 105 12.74 4.14 -4.77
C LEU A 105 13.62 3.12 -5.54
N ARG A 106 14.74 2.69 -4.95
CA ARG A 106 15.60 1.64 -5.51
C ARG A 106 14.81 0.34 -5.66
N GLU A 107 14.21 -0.14 -4.57
CA GLU A 107 13.41 -1.36 -4.56
C GLU A 107 12.23 -1.28 -5.54
N ALA A 108 11.53 -0.15 -5.58
CA ALA A 108 10.46 0.04 -6.56
C ALA A 108 10.96 -0.04 -8.01
N THR A 109 12.14 0.50 -8.29
CA THR A 109 12.79 0.39 -9.61
C THR A 109 13.14 -1.06 -9.93
N GLU A 110 13.74 -1.77 -8.98
CA GLU A 110 14.20 -3.16 -9.10
C GLU A 110 13.03 -4.15 -9.26
N GLU A 111 11.94 -3.98 -8.52
CA GLU A 111 10.81 -4.91 -8.51
C GLU A 111 9.79 -4.64 -9.62
N THR A 112 9.59 -3.36 -9.98
CA THR A 112 8.49 -2.96 -10.89
C THR A 112 8.96 -2.31 -12.20
N GLY A 113 10.25 -1.94 -12.30
CA GLY A 113 10.80 -1.23 -13.45
C GLY A 113 10.32 0.22 -13.58
N LEU A 114 9.71 0.76 -12.51
CA LEU A 114 9.32 2.17 -12.36
C LEU A 114 10.50 3.10 -12.68
N ASP A 115 10.25 4.20 -13.38
CA ASP A 115 11.21 5.30 -13.52
C ASP A 115 11.09 6.26 -12.32
N PRO A 116 12.09 6.30 -11.41
CA PRO A 116 12.03 7.17 -10.24
C PRO A 116 12.00 8.66 -10.58
N ALA A 117 12.43 9.07 -11.78
CA ALA A 117 12.37 10.48 -12.20
C ALA A 117 10.92 11.00 -12.36
N GLY A 118 9.97 10.09 -12.60
CA GLY A 118 8.54 10.39 -12.66
C GLY A 118 7.87 10.56 -11.30
N VAL A 119 8.55 10.20 -10.21
CA VAL A 119 8.01 10.19 -8.85
C VAL A 119 8.35 11.49 -8.13
N GLU A 120 7.34 12.07 -7.49
CA GLU A 120 7.51 13.10 -6.47
C GLU A 120 7.35 12.47 -5.10
N VAL A 121 8.39 12.55 -4.26
CA VAL A 121 8.31 12.12 -2.87
C VAL A 121 7.60 13.21 -2.07
N LEU A 122 6.46 12.87 -1.47
CA LEU A 122 5.67 13.78 -0.64
C LEU A 122 6.21 13.84 0.79
N GLY A 123 6.78 12.73 1.27
CA GLY A 123 7.41 12.61 2.58
C GLY A 123 7.39 11.18 3.10
N THR A 124 7.87 10.99 4.33
CA THR A 124 7.85 9.71 5.05
C THR A 124 6.75 9.72 6.10
N LEU A 125 6.17 8.56 6.38
CA LEU A 125 5.29 8.35 7.52
C LEU A 125 6.04 7.71 8.69
N ASP A 126 5.43 7.76 9.88
CA ASP A 126 5.98 7.14 11.08
C ASP A 126 6.27 5.66 10.88
N GLU A 127 7.38 5.20 11.46
CA GLU A 127 7.81 3.80 11.33
C GLU A 127 6.81 2.84 11.96
N VAL A 128 6.49 1.78 11.22
CA VAL A 128 5.58 0.73 11.64
C VAL A 128 6.36 -0.57 11.84
N PRO A 129 6.31 -1.17 13.04
CA PRO A 129 6.96 -2.45 13.30
C PRO A 129 6.26 -3.59 12.55
N LEU A 130 7.04 -4.43 11.88
CA LEU A 130 6.59 -5.67 11.27
C LEU A 130 7.28 -6.85 11.95
N GLU A 131 6.82 -7.17 13.15
CA GLU A 131 7.46 -8.14 14.05
C GLU A 131 7.67 -9.52 13.41
N PHE A 132 6.68 -10.02 12.67
CA PHE A 132 6.75 -11.37 12.07
C PHE A 132 7.94 -11.54 11.11
N SER A 133 8.38 -10.47 10.46
CA SER A 133 9.54 -10.48 9.56
C SER A 133 10.78 -9.80 10.15
N GLY A 134 10.67 -9.25 11.37
CA GLY A 134 11.76 -8.58 12.07
C GLY A 134 12.17 -7.24 11.45
N HIS A 135 11.24 -6.51 10.84
CA HIS A 135 11.50 -5.21 10.21
C HIS A 135 10.88 -4.04 10.98
N LEU A 136 11.50 -2.87 10.88
CA LEU A 136 10.94 -1.58 11.24
C LEU A 136 10.78 -0.79 9.94
N VAL A 137 9.54 -0.67 9.48
CA VAL A 137 9.25 -0.22 8.12
C VAL A 137 8.92 1.26 8.14
N THR A 138 9.63 2.07 7.34
CA THR A 138 9.28 3.45 7.05
C THR A 138 8.43 3.51 5.77
N PRO A 139 7.14 3.89 5.82
CA PRO A 139 6.36 4.12 4.63
C PRO A 139 6.77 5.44 3.96
N VAL A 140 7.04 5.42 2.67
CA VAL A 140 7.37 6.59 1.84
C VAL A 140 6.15 6.91 0.98
N LEU A 141 5.54 8.09 1.16
CA LEU A 141 4.45 8.53 0.31
C LEU A 141 5.01 9.17 -0.96
N GLY A 142 4.59 8.66 -2.10
CA GLY A 142 4.94 9.18 -3.42
C GLY A 142 3.71 9.59 -4.24
N TRP A 143 3.92 10.53 -5.15
CA TRP A 143 2.96 10.89 -6.19
C TRP A 143 3.60 10.76 -7.57
N TRP A 144 2.91 10.11 -8.50
CA TRP A 144 3.38 9.93 -9.86
C TRP A 144 3.06 11.16 -10.72
N ARG A 145 4.05 12.04 -10.93
CA ARG A 145 3.88 13.23 -11.78
C ARG A 145 3.92 12.88 -13.26
N HIS A 146 4.79 11.93 -13.62
CA HIS A 146 4.95 11.44 -14.99
C HIS A 146 4.91 9.91 -14.97
N PRO A 147 3.74 9.29 -15.16
CA PRO A 147 3.58 7.84 -15.22
C PRO A 147 4.58 7.19 -16.18
N SER A 148 5.19 6.08 -15.74
CA SER A 148 6.02 5.22 -16.57
C SER A 148 5.44 3.81 -16.62
N PRO A 149 5.72 3.02 -17.66
CA PRO A 149 5.32 1.62 -17.67
C PRO A 149 5.92 0.86 -16.47
N VAL A 150 5.10 0.06 -15.80
CA VAL A 150 5.53 -0.88 -14.75
C VAL A 150 5.21 -2.30 -15.19
N ARG A 151 6.00 -3.26 -14.71
CA ARG A 151 5.88 -4.68 -15.02
C ARG A 151 6.62 -5.51 -13.99
N VAL A 152 6.34 -6.79 -13.95
CA VAL A 152 7.19 -7.76 -13.25
C VAL A 152 8.60 -7.72 -13.86
N VAL A 153 9.61 -7.37 -13.04
CA VAL A 153 11.01 -7.39 -13.47
C VAL A 153 11.61 -8.78 -13.32
N ASP A 154 11.40 -9.43 -12.17
CA ASP A 154 11.77 -10.82 -11.92
C ASP A 154 10.55 -11.68 -11.55
N VAL A 155 10.23 -12.63 -12.44
CA VAL A 155 9.12 -13.58 -12.28
C VAL A 155 9.35 -14.61 -11.17
N ALA A 156 10.60 -14.78 -10.73
CA ALA A 156 10.92 -15.62 -9.58
C ALA A 156 10.50 -14.97 -8.26
N GLU A 157 10.39 -13.65 -8.23
CA GLU A 157 10.06 -12.88 -7.04
C GLU A 157 8.61 -12.39 -7.05
N SER A 158 8.09 -12.00 -8.21
CA SER A 158 6.77 -11.41 -8.39
C SER A 158 5.94 -12.12 -9.45
N ALA A 159 4.66 -12.34 -9.17
CA ALA A 159 3.68 -12.87 -10.13
C ALA A 159 2.97 -11.74 -10.89
N ASP A 160 2.83 -10.57 -10.27
CA ASP A 160 2.10 -9.44 -10.87
C ASP A 160 2.62 -8.10 -10.34
N VAL A 161 2.47 -7.05 -11.15
CA VAL A 161 2.70 -5.64 -10.79
C VAL A 161 1.55 -4.86 -11.39
N PHE A 162 0.77 -4.19 -10.55
CA PHE A 162 -0.48 -3.57 -10.97
C PHE A 162 -0.77 -2.28 -10.21
N ARG A 163 -1.58 -1.43 -10.83
CA ARG A 163 -2.11 -0.21 -10.24
C ARG A 163 -3.55 -0.49 -9.80
N ALA A 164 -3.83 -0.35 -8.52
CA ALA A 164 -5.15 -0.60 -7.94
C ALA A 164 -5.94 0.71 -7.81
N PRO A 165 -7.14 0.83 -8.39
CA PRO A 165 -8.00 1.98 -8.17
C PRO A 165 -8.30 2.12 -6.67
N VAL A 166 -8.03 3.30 -6.10
CA VAL A 166 -8.30 3.57 -4.68
C VAL A 166 -9.79 3.48 -4.37
N ALA A 167 -10.65 3.92 -5.30
CA ALA A 167 -12.09 3.76 -5.17
C ALA A 167 -12.51 2.28 -5.05
N ASP A 168 -11.89 1.36 -5.79
CA ASP A 168 -12.19 -0.08 -5.65
C ASP A 168 -11.74 -0.61 -4.30
N LEU A 169 -10.61 -0.14 -3.76
CA LEU A 169 -10.13 -0.51 -2.42
C LEU A 169 -11.07 0.01 -1.32
N LEU A 170 -11.68 1.18 -1.51
CA LEU A 170 -12.61 1.78 -0.55
C LEU A 170 -14.03 1.20 -0.62
N HIS A 171 -14.41 0.63 -1.76
CA HIS A 171 -15.73 0.07 -2.01
C HIS A 171 -16.12 -0.96 -0.92
N PRO A 172 -17.22 -0.77 -0.17
CA PRO A 172 -17.55 -1.60 0.99
C PRO A 172 -17.62 -3.11 0.71
N GLN A 173 -18.04 -3.52 -0.49
CA GLN A 173 -18.16 -4.92 -0.90
C GLN A 173 -16.82 -5.56 -1.27
N ASN A 174 -15.75 -4.76 -1.38
CA ASN A 174 -14.39 -5.24 -1.57
C ASN A 174 -13.63 -5.29 -0.24
N ARG A 175 -14.23 -4.83 0.85
CA ARG A 175 -13.59 -4.78 2.18
C ARG A 175 -14.12 -5.86 3.11
N GLY A 176 -13.25 -6.36 3.96
CA GLY A 176 -13.57 -7.33 5.00
C GLY A 176 -12.42 -7.51 5.97
N VAL A 177 -12.45 -8.59 6.72
CA VAL A 177 -11.37 -8.97 7.65
C VAL A 177 -10.84 -10.35 7.33
N THR A 178 -9.53 -10.51 7.34
CA THR A 178 -8.90 -11.85 7.36
C THR A 178 -8.67 -12.28 8.80
N VAL A 179 -8.85 -13.57 9.06
CA VAL A 179 -8.66 -14.17 10.38
C VAL A 179 -7.60 -15.25 10.31
N MET A 180 -6.45 -15.00 10.96
CA MET A 180 -5.36 -15.96 11.05
C MET A 180 -5.35 -16.59 12.45
N ARG A 181 -5.44 -17.92 12.50
CA ARG A 181 -5.41 -18.69 13.75
C ARG A 181 -4.11 -19.49 13.84
N ARG A 182 -3.25 -19.16 14.81
CA ARG A 182 -1.96 -19.84 15.00
C ARG A 182 -1.61 -19.90 16.48
N GLY A 183 -1.20 -21.09 16.96
CA GLY A 183 -0.76 -21.28 18.34
C GLY A 183 -1.82 -20.98 19.41
N GLY A 184 -3.11 -21.18 19.09
CA GLY A 184 -4.23 -20.86 19.98
C GLY A 184 -4.59 -19.38 20.04
N GLN A 185 -3.92 -18.51 19.27
CA GLN A 185 -4.25 -17.11 19.12
C GLN A 185 -4.96 -16.84 17.80
N GLU A 186 -5.88 -15.87 17.81
CA GLU A 186 -6.59 -15.36 16.65
C GLU A 186 -6.14 -13.92 16.38
N TRP A 187 -5.69 -13.67 15.16
CA TRP A 187 -5.31 -12.37 14.65
C TRP A 187 -6.29 -11.95 13.58
N ARG A 188 -6.91 -10.78 13.77
CA ARG A 188 -7.86 -10.19 12.81
C ARG A 188 -7.24 -8.92 12.23
N GLY A 189 -7.36 -8.75 10.92
CA GLY A 189 -6.85 -7.57 10.24
C GLY A 189 -7.67 -7.26 8.98
N PRO A 190 -7.60 -6.02 8.47
CA PRO A 190 -8.31 -5.61 7.28
C PRO A 190 -7.88 -6.44 6.07
N ALA A 191 -8.82 -6.61 5.15
CA ALA A 191 -8.61 -7.28 3.89
C ALA A 191 -9.36 -6.53 2.79
N LEU A 192 -8.72 -6.37 1.64
CA LEU A 192 -9.24 -5.64 0.48
C LEU A 192 -9.09 -6.51 -0.77
N GLU A 193 -10.19 -6.75 -1.48
CA GLU A 193 -10.23 -7.49 -2.74
C GLU A 193 -10.14 -6.51 -3.91
N VAL A 194 -9.15 -6.66 -4.78
CA VAL A 194 -8.99 -5.79 -5.96
C VAL A 194 -8.36 -6.56 -7.11
N HIS A 195 -8.94 -6.44 -8.31
CA HIS A 195 -8.41 -7.06 -9.54
C HIS A 195 -8.07 -8.57 -9.42
N GLY A 196 -8.84 -9.33 -8.63
CA GLY A 196 -8.59 -10.76 -8.40
C GLY A 196 -7.48 -11.07 -7.38
N HIS A 197 -6.91 -10.04 -6.77
CA HIS A 197 -5.94 -10.15 -5.67
C HIS A 197 -6.60 -9.87 -4.32
N LEU A 198 -6.08 -10.51 -3.28
CA LEU A 198 -6.39 -10.18 -1.89
C LEU A 198 -5.23 -9.41 -1.27
N VAL A 199 -5.49 -8.16 -0.87
CA VAL A 199 -4.57 -7.37 -0.06
C VAL A 199 -4.90 -7.63 1.41
N TRP A 200 -3.93 -8.15 2.16
CA TRP A 200 -4.10 -8.52 3.57
C TRP A 200 -2.78 -8.39 4.35
N GLY A 201 -2.86 -8.50 5.68
CA GLY A 201 -1.69 -8.38 6.55
C GLY A 201 -1.15 -6.96 6.61
N PHE A 202 0.17 -6.80 6.60
CA PHE A 202 0.82 -5.50 6.81
C PHE A 202 0.42 -4.44 5.78
N THR A 203 0.35 -4.81 4.50
CA THR A 203 -0.04 -3.88 3.42
C THR A 203 -1.47 -3.40 3.59
N ALA A 204 -2.41 -4.28 3.94
CA ALA A 204 -3.79 -3.89 4.21
C ALA A 204 -3.90 -3.01 5.47
N LEU A 205 -3.12 -3.29 6.51
CA LEU A 205 -3.08 -2.46 7.72
C LEU A 205 -2.59 -1.04 7.42
N LEU A 206 -1.55 -0.89 6.60
CA LEU A 206 -1.05 0.42 6.17
C LEU A 206 -2.06 1.17 5.32
N LEU A 207 -2.68 0.51 4.33
CA LEU A 207 -3.70 1.12 3.48
C LEU A 207 -4.92 1.56 4.30
N ASP A 208 -5.44 0.68 5.15
CA ASP A 208 -6.60 0.96 6.01
C ASP A 208 -6.34 2.17 6.92
N ALA A 209 -5.22 2.18 7.64
CA ALA A 209 -4.87 3.29 8.51
C ALA A 209 -4.61 4.60 7.74
N LEU A 210 -4.02 4.53 6.55
CA LEU A 210 -3.79 5.70 5.71
C LEU A 210 -5.12 6.27 5.18
N PHE A 211 -6.04 5.43 4.71
CA PHE A 211 -7.36 5.85 4.24
C PHE A 211 -8.22 6.43 5.36
N ASP A 212 -8.21 5.82 6.55
CA ASP A 212 -8.88 6.36 7.74
C ASP A 212 -8.32 7.76 8.08
N ARG A 213 -6.98 7.92 8.05
CA ARG A 213 -6.32 9.19 8.34
C ARG A 213 -6.59 10.28 7.30
N LEU A 214 -6.76 9.89 6.04
CA LEU A 214 -7.12 10.80 4.96
C LEU A 214 -8.61 11.19 5.02
N GLY A 215 -9.44 10.40 5.71
CA GLY A 215 -10.89 10.57 5.73
C GLY A 215 -11.60 9.88 4.56
N TRP A 216 -10.88 9.09 3.76
CA TRP A 216 -11.38 8.45 2.55
C TRP A 216 -12.20 7.20 2.83
N THR A 217 -12.05 6.58 4.01
CA THR A 217 -12.73 5.33 4.35
C THR A 217 -14.24 5.47 4.31
N GLU A 218 -14.85 4.66 3.45
CA GLU A 218 -16.30 4.47 3.43
C GLU A 218 -16.75 3.46 4.50
N PRO A 219 -17.98 3.55 5.04
CA PRO A 219 -18.49 2.55 5.98
C PRO A 219 -18.54 1.15 5.34
N TRP A 220 -17.91 0.16 5.98
CA TRP A 220 -17.86 -1.23 5.51
C TRP A 220 -18.11 -2.22 6.66
N ASP A 221 -18.51 -3.45 6.30
CA ASP A 221 -18.83 -4.51 7.26
C ASP A 221 -17.56 -5.15 7.84
N ARG A 222 -17.18 -4.73 9.05
CA ARG A 222 -16.03 -5.28 9.80
C ARG A 222 -16.21 -6.71 10.30
N THR A 223 -17.40 -7.29 10.13
CA THR A 223 -17.69 -8.69 10.50
C THR A 223 -17.58 -9.64 9.31
N ARG A 224 -17.52 -9.12 8.08
CA ARG A 224 -17.32 -9.91 6.86
C ARG A 224 -15.94 -10.55 6.85
N GLU A 225 -15.87 -11.84 7.10
CA GLU A 225 -14.62 -12.60 7.00
C GLU A 225 -14.31 -12.94 5.54
N ILE A 226 -13.10 -12.64 5.10
CA ILE A 226 -12.56 -13.03 3.79
C ILE A 226 -11.51 -14.10 4.03
N ALA A 227 -11.67 -15.25 3.38
CA ALA A 227 -10.74 -16.36 3.49
C ALA A 227 -9.38 -16.00 2.87
N LEU A 228 -8.30 -16.37 3.55
CA LEU A 228 -6.97 -16.25 2.97
C LEU A 228 -6.83 -17.23 1.78
N PRO A 229 -6.07 -16.85 0.74
CA PRO A 229 -5.72 -17.76 -0.34
C PRO A 229 -5.06 -19.02 0.22
N ALA A 230 -5.42 -20.17 -0.36
CA ALA A 230 -4.91 -21.49 0.05
C ALA A 230 -3.43 -21.69 -0.31
#